data_AF-Q4CSD3-F1
#
_entry.id   AF-Q4CSD3-F1
#
_cell.length_a   1.000
_cell.length_b   1.000
_cell.length_c   1.000
_cell.angle_alpha   90.00
_cell.angle_beta   90.00
_cell.angle_gamma   90.00
#
_symmetry.space_group_name_H-M   'P 1'
#
loop_
_entity.id
_entity.type
_entity.pdbx_description
1 polymer ?
#
loop_
_entity_poly.entity_id
_entity_poly.type
_entity_poly.pdbx_seq_one_letter_code
_entity_poly.pdbx_strand_id
1 'polypeptide(L)'
;MYSFTVIIAYVLVLFPSRDAVFTLLYGYSSTTCDYFDAAISTKDNLIASFLLSTLSLLLALKASGIVFIIALLGGLCSSTLCFIYPATFRIRLHALGIAPASSWELFIAFVMLGLGFIGGVMGSVVMFTGMS
;
A
#
# COMPACT_ATOMS: atom_id res chain seq x y z
N MET A 1 20.97 -22.00 -1.60
CA MET A 1 21.23 -20.72 -2.30
C MET A 1 19.98 -19.85 -2.37
N TYR A 2 18.84 -20.35 -2.88
CA TYR A 2 17.57 -19.59 -2.94
C TYR A 2 17.13 -18.95 -1.60
N SER A 3 17.27 -19.66 -0.47
CA SER A 3 16.87 -19.10 0.82
C SER A 3 17.68 -17.87 1.22
N PHE A 4 18.97 -17.81 0.84
CA PHE A 4 19.84 -16.69 1.19
C PHE A 4 19.42 -15.43 0.44
N THR A 5 19.11 -15.56 -0.86
CA THR A 5 18.59 -14.47 -1.68
C THR A 5 17.25 -13.96 -1.17
N VAL A 6 16.33 -14.85 -0.77
CA VAL A 6 15.02 -14.46 -0.23
C VAL A 6 15.16 -13.75 1.12
N ILE A 7 16.04 -14.23 2.01
CA ILE A 7 16.28 -13.59 3.31
C ILE A 7 16.84 -12.17 3.13
N ILE A 8 17.84 -11.99 2.26
CA ILE A 8 18.41 -10.67 1.98
C ILE A 8 17.35 -9.76 1.35
N ALA A 9 16.60 -10.25 0.37
CA ALA A 9 15.53 -9.49 -0.28
C ALA A 9 14.47 -9.04 0.72
N TYR A 10 14.09 -9.90 1.67
CA TYR A 10 13.13 -9.56 2.73
C TYR A 10 13.61 -8.37 3.57
N VAL A 11 14.86 -8.40 4.03
CA VAL A 11 15.44 -7.31 4.83
C VAL A 11 15.48 -6.00 4.02
N LEU A 12 15.88 -6.08 2.76
CA LEU A 12 15.96 -4.91 1.88
C LEU A 12 14.58 -4.30 1.57
N VAL A 13 13.51 -5.11 1.53
CA VAL A 13 12.14 -4.63 1.31
C VAL A 13 11.50 -4.13 2.60
N LEU A 14 11.87 -4.70 3.76
CA LEU A 14 11.28 -4.34 5.05
C LEU A 14 11.56 -2.88 5.42
N PHE A 15 12.78 -2.40 5.21
CA PHE A 15 13.17 -1.01 5.53
C PHE A 15 12.33 0.04 4.80
N PRO A 16 12.28 0.08 3.45
CA PRO A 16 11.48 1.07 2.74
C PRO A 16 9.98 0.90 3.00
N SER A 17 9.50 -0.32 3.26
CA SER A 17 8.09 -0.54 3.62
C SER A 17 7.75 0.08 4.97
N ARG A 18 8.64 -0.06 5.95
CA ARG A 18 8.50 0.54 7.27
C ARG A 18 8.55 2.06 7.19
N ASP A 19 9.51 2.60 6.44
CA ASP A 19 9.65 4.05 6.30
C ASP A 19 8.44 4.65 5.58
N ALA A 20 7.88 3.96 4.58
CA ALA A 20 6.62 4.34 3.95
C ALA A 20 5.43 4.38 4.93
N VAL A 21 5.35 3.43 5.88
CA VAL A 21 4.32 3.44 6.93
C VAL A 21 4.47 4.67 7.84
N PHE A 22 5.70 5.03 8.21
CA PHE A 22 5.94 6.24 9.01
C PHE A 22 5.65 7.52 8.25
N THR A 23 6.01 7.61 6.98
CA THR A 23 5.64 8.72 6.11
C THR A 23 4.13 8.86 5.98
N LEU A 24 3.40 7.73 5.91
CA LEU A 24 1.94 7.72 5.89
C LEU A 24 1.33 8.22 7.21
N LEU A 25 1.84 7.75 8.36
CA LEU A 25 1.31 8.07 9.69
C LEU A 25 1.63 9.49 10.14
N TYR A 26 2.86 9.94 9.93
CA TYR A 26 3.35 11.23 10.44
C TYR A 26 3.33 12.35 9.39
N GLY A 27 3.01 12.01 8.13
CA GLY A 27 2.93 12.94 7.01
C GLY A 27 4.30 13.30 6.44
N TYR A 28 4.34 13.51 5.13
CA TYR A 28 5.57 13.76 4.36
C TYR A 28 6.38 14.96 4.89
N SER A 29 5.70 16.03 5.29
CA SER A 29 6.32 17.26 5.83
C SER A 29 7.08 17.05 7.14
N SER A 30 6.73 16.03 7.91
CA SER A 30 7.37 15.73 9.19
C SER A 30 8.57 14.79 9.02
N THR A 31 8.60 14.01 7.94
CA THR A 31 9.57 12.92 7.73
C THR A 31 10.81 13.31 6.92
N THR A 32 10.80 14.40 6.15
CA THR A 32 11.94 14.81 5.29
C THR A 32 12.83 15.89 5.90
N CYS A 33 12.48 16.47 7.05
CA CYS A 33 13.44 17.32 7.76
C CYS A 33 14.50 16.44 8.41
N ASP A 34 15.77 16.76 8.19
CA ASP A 34 17.03 16.08 8.61
C ASP A 34 17.17 15.77 10.12
N TYR A 35 16.11 15.84 10.91
CA TYR A 35 16.08 15.65 12.37
C TYR A 35 15.37 14.37 12.84
N PHE A 36 14.90 13.49 11.93
CA PHE A 36 13.94 12.44 12.30
C PHE A 36 14.53 11.08 12.72
N ASP A 37 15.80 10.76 12.42
CA ASP A 37 16.47 9.58 13.02
C ASP A 37 16.54 9.68 14.56
N ALA A 38 16.43 10.89 15.12
CA ALA A 38 16.33 11.14 16.55
C ALA A 38 14.88 11.25 17.08
N ALA A 39 13.88 11.41 16.21
CA ALA A 39 12.49 11.66 16.62
C ALA A 39 11.61 10.40 16.61
N ILE A 40 11.91 9.41 15.75
CA ILE A 40 11.19 8.13 15.77
C ILE A 40 11.70 7.32 16.96
N SER A 41 10.82 7.11 17.94
CA SER A 41 11.14 6.25 19.07
C SER A 41 11.54 4.87 18.57
N THR A 42 12.63 4.32 19.10
CA THR A 42 13.06 2.93 18.81
C THR A 42 11.93 1.93 19.06
N LYS A 43 11.00 2.24 19.97
CA LYS A 43 9.79 1.46 20.20
C LYS A 43 8.87 1.41 18.98
N ASP A 44 8.62 2.53 18.33
CA ASP A 44 7.72 2.60 17.16
C ASP A 44 8.32 1.86 15.97
N ASN A 45 9.63 2.04 15.75
CA ASN A 45 10.40 1.27 14.77
C ASN A 45 10.27 -0.24 14.98
N LEU A 46 10.37 -0.69 16.23
CA LEU A 46 10.27 -2.10 16.60
C LEU A 46 8.84 -2.63 16.40
N ILE A 47 7.83 -1.85 16.79
CA ILE A 47 6.41 -2.20 16.61
C ILE A 47 6.08 -2.32 15.12
N ALA A 48 6.46 -1.36 14.29
CA ALA A 48 6.17 -1.40 12.86
C ALA A 48 6.85 -2.60 12.18
N SER A 49 8.11 -2.88 12.52
CA SER A 49 8.86 -4.01 11.99
C SER A 49 8.26 -5.36 12.42
N PHE A 50 7.82 -5.44 13.68
CA PHE A 50 7.16 -6.61 14.24
C PHE A 50 5.81 -6.87 13.58
N LEU A 51 4.99 -5.82 13.40
CA LEU A 51 3.71 -5.90 12.70
C LEU A 51 3.90 -6.35 11.24
N LEU A 52 4.81 -5.70 10.50
CA LEU A 52 5.13 -6.07 9.11
C LEU A 52 5.57 -7.54 9.00
N SER A 53 6.41 -8.00 9.93
CA SER A 53 6.89 -9.39 9.96
C SER A 53 5.82 -10.40 10.33
N THR A 54 4.94 -10.04 11.25
CA THR A 54 3.82 -10.90 11.64
C THR A 54 2.82 -11.00 10.49
N LEU A 55 2.54 -9.89 9.81
CA LEU A 55 1.60 -9.83 8.69
C LEU A 55 2.15 -10.60 7.48
N SER A 56 3.44 -10.46 7.18
CA SER A 56 4.10 -11.24 6.11
C SER A 56 4.09 -12.74 6.41
N LEU A 57 4.36 -13.13 7.66
CA LEU A 57 4.33 -14.53 8.09
C LEU A 57 2.92 -15.13 8.04
N LEU A 58 1.91 -14.38 8.49
CA LEU A 58 0.50 -14.80 8.40
C LEU A 58 0.05 -14.97 6.95
N LEU A 59 0.42 -14.05 6.05
CA LEU A 59 0.12 -14.19 4.63
C LEU A 59 0.85 -15.38 4.00
N ALA A 60 2.11 -15.61 4.38
CA ALA A 60 2.90 -16.73 3.87
C ALA A 60 2.35 -18.09 4.31
N LEU A 61 1.95 -18.23 5.58
CA LEU A 61 1.33 -19.46 6.10
C LEU A 61 0.01 -19.80 5.40
N LYS A 62 -0.66 -18.79 4.87
CA LYS A 62 -1.99 -18.90 4.26
C LYS A 62 -1.96 -18.98 2.73
N ALA A 63 -0.79 -18.79 2.12
CA ALA A 63 -0.65 -18.78 0.68
C ALA A 63 -0.68 -20.21 0.13
N SER A 64 -1.72 -20.55 -0.64
CA SER A 64 -1.81 -21.80 -1.39
C SER A 64 -0.88 -21.86 -2.61
N GLY A 65 -0.28 -20.71 -2.98
CA GLY A 65 0.71 -20.60 -4.03
C GLY A 65 1.08 -19.14 -4.32
N ILE A 66 2.07 -18.92 -5.19
CA ILE A 66 2.54 -17.55 -5.51
C ILE A 66 1.48 -16.71 -6.24
N VAL A 67 0.56 -17.36 -6.95
CA VAL A 67 -0.56 -16.71 -7.65
C VAL A 67 -1.46 -15.96 -6.67
N PHE A 68 -1.67 -16.51 -5.47
CA PHE A 68 -2.41 -15.85 -4.41
C PHE A 68 -1.77 -14.51 -4.02
N ILE A 69 -0.45 -14.51 -3.81
CA ILE A 69 0.29 -13.30 -3.43
C ILE A 69 0.21 -12.26 -4.54
N ILE A 70 0.38 -12.67 -5.80
CA ILE A 70 0.30 -11.76 -6.95
C ILE A 70 -1.10 -11.16 -7.09
N ALA A 71 -2.14 -11.98 -6.95
CA ALA A 71 -3.54 -11.51 -7.04
C ALA A 71 -3.88 -10.54 -5.91
N LEU A 72 -3.42 -10.81 -4.69
CA LEU A 72 -3.68 -9.98 -3.52
C LEU A 72 -2.89 -8.67 -3.58
N LEU A 73 -1.61 -8.73 -3.97
CA LEU A 73 -0.76 -7.55 -4.16
C LEU A 73 -1.29 -6.69 -5.31
N GLY A 74 -1.61 -7.29 -6.46
CA GLY A 74 -2.19 -6.57 -7.59
C GLY A 74 -3.55 -5.97 -7.24
N GLY A 75 -4.41 -6.75 -6.58
CA GLY A 75 -5.74 -6.32 -6.17
C GLY A 75 -5.70 -5.17 -5.17
N LEU A 76 -4.91 -5.24 -4.10
CA LEU A 76 -4.82 -4.18 -3.09
C LEU A 76 -3.94 -3.01 -3.55
N CYS A 77 -2.72 -3.27 -4.01
CA CYS A 77 -1.77 -2.21 -4.32
C CYS A 77 -2.19 -1.44 -5.59
N SER A 78 -2.60 -2.14 -6.66
CA SER A 78 -2.99 -1.46 -7.90
C SER A 78 -4.32 -0.72 -7.75
N SER A 79 -5.33 -1.31 -7.09
CA SER A 79 -6.58 -0.60 -6.83
C SER A 79 -6.35 0.70 -6.08
N THR A 80 -5.52 0.65 -5.03
CA THR A 80 -5.31 1.80 -4.17
C THR A 80 -4.41 2.83 -4.86
N LEU A 81 -3.21 2.44 -5.29
CA LEU A 81 -2.21 3.38 -5.81
C LEU A 81 -2.44 3.80 -7.26
N CYS A 82 -2.94 2.91 -8.12
CA CYS A 82 -3.07 3.20 -9.55
C CYS A 82 -4.45 3.76 -9.93
N PHE A 83 -5.49 3.49 -9.13
CA PHE A 83 -6.86 3.91 -9.44
C PHE A 83 -7.44 4.87 -8.39
N ILE A 84 -7.61 4.41 -7.15
CA ILE A 84 -8.33 5.17 -6.11
C ILE A 84 -7.57 6.45 -5.75
N TYR A 85 -6.26 6.35 -5.51
CA TYR A 85 -5.44 7.49 -5.09
C TYR A 85 -5.41 8.62 -6.15
N PRO A 86 -5.06 8.38 -7.42
CA PRO A 86 -5.08 9.44 -8.43
C PRO A 86 -6.50 9.98 -8.70
N ALA A 87 -7.52 9.12 -8.67
CA ALA A 87 -8.91 9.54 -8.85
C ALA A 87 -9.38 10.48 -7.72
N THR A 88 -9.18 10.06 -6.46
CA THR A 88 -9.57 10.85 -5.29
C THR A 88 -8.80 12.16 -5.21
N PHE A 89 -7.50 12.16 -5.56
CA PHE A 89 -6.70 13.36 -5.62
C PHE A 89 -7.25 14.37 -6.64
N ARG A 90 -7.60 13.90 -7.85
CA ARG A 90 -8.20 14.75 -8.89
C ARG A 90 -9.55 15.33 -8.46
N ILE A 91 -10.40 14.50 -7.86
CA ILE A 91 -11.70 14.95 -7.33
C ILE A 91 -11.50 16.00 -6.23
N ARG A 92 -10.50 15.82 -5.36
CA ARG A 92 -10.23 16.76 -4.27
C ARG A 92 -9.66 18.09 -4.76
N LEU A 93 -8.80 18.07 -5.76
CA LEU A 93 -8.31 19.28 -6.44
C LEU A 93 -9.46 20.09 -7.07
N HIS A 94 -10.40 19.40 -7.72
CA HIS A 94 -11.59 20.03 -8.27
C HIS A 94 -12.48 20.62 -7.17
N ALA A 95 -12.73 19.89 -6.08
CA ALA A 95 -13.56 20.35 -4.97
C ALA A 95 -12.97 21.55 -4.21
N LEU A 96 -11.63 21.64 -4.14
CA LEU A 96 -10.92 22.77 -3.54
C LEU A 96 -10.77 23.97 -4.50
N GLY A 97 -11.18 23.83 -5.77
CA GLY A 97 -11.07 24.88 -6.77
C GLY A 97 -9.64 25.23 -7.19
N ILE A 98 -8.64 24.44 -6.78
CA ILE A 98 -7.22 24.70 -7.08
C ILE A 98 -6.93 24.40 -8.56
N ALA A 99 -7.49 23.29 -9.06
CA ALA A 99 -7.37 22.89 -10.47
C ALA A 99 -8.74 22.32 -10.93
N PRO A 100 -9.64 23.19 -11.42
CA PRO A 100 -10.95 22.75 -11.89
C PRO A 100 -10.81 21.88 -13.15
N ALA A 101 -11.13 20.61 -13.01
CA ALA A 101 -11.22 19.60 -14.06
C ALA A 101 -12.50 19.77 -14.91
N SER A 102 -12.44 19.37 -16.19
CA SER A 102 -13.64 19.33 -17.04
C SER A 102 -14.61 18.24 -16.57
N SER A 103 -15.89 18.34 -16.93
CA SER A 103 -16.89 17.31 -16.61
C SER A 103 -16.48 15.91 -17.10
N TRP A 104 -15.77 15.83 -18.24
CA TRP A 104 -15.27 14.58 -18.79
C TRP A 104 -14.16 13.97 -17.93
N GLU A 105 -13.22 14.80 -17.48
CA GLU A 105 -12.14 14.35 -16.60
C GLU A 105 -12.66 13.87 -15.24
N LEU A 106 -13.69 14.54 -14.72
CA LEU A 106 -14.36 14.16 -13.48
C LEU A 106 -15.09 12.82 -13.63
N PHE A 107 -15.75 12.61 -14.76
CA PHE A 107 -16.37 11.32 -15.08
C PHE A 107 -15.32 10.19 -15.12
N ILE A 108 -14.20 10.40 -15.81
CA ILE A 108 -13.10 9.43 -15.84
C ILE A 108 -12.56 9.15 -14.43
N ALA A 109 -12.42 10.19 -13.58
CA ALA A 109 -11.99 10.01 -12.20
C ALA A 109 -12.96 9.11 -11.42
N PHE A 110 -14.28 9.29 -11.56
CA PHE A 110 -15.26 8.41 -10.95
C PHE A 110 -15.21 6.97 -11.49
N VAL A 111 -15.01 6.79 -12.80
CA VAL A 111 -14.85 5.46 -13.41
C VAL A 111 -13.60 4.76 -12.85
N MET A 112 -12.47 5.47 -12.75
CA MET A 112 -11.26 4.93 -12.13
C MET A 112 -11.51 4.54 -10.67
N LEU A 113 -12.21 5.36 -9.90
CA LEU A 113 -12.55 5.07 -8.51
C LEU A 113 -13.39 3.78 -8.41
N GLY A 114 -14.38 3.62 -9.29
CA GLY A 114 -15.19 2.40 -9.38
C GLY A 114 -14.37 1.16 -9.74
N LEU A 115 -13.52 1.24 -10.76
CA LEU A 115 -12.63 0.14 -11.17
C LEU A 115 -11.64 -0.24 -10.06
N GLY A 116 -11.08 0.77 -9.38
CA GLY A 116 -10.23 0.56 -8.21
C GLY A 116 -10.98 -0.19 -7.11
N PHE A 117 -12.19 0.26 -6.77
CA PHE A 117 -13.00 -0.41 -5.76
C PHE A 117 -13.29 -1.88 -6.13
N ILE A 118 -13.70 -2.15 -7.38
CA ILE A 118 -13.94 -3.50 -7.87
C ILE A 118 -12.67 -4.35 -7.78
N GLY A 119 -11.51 -3.82 -8.22
CA GLY A 119 -10.23 -4.52 -8.14
C GLY A 119 -9.80 -4.83 -6.71
N GLY A 120 -10.02 -3.91 -5.77
CA GLY A 120 -9.75 -4.11 -4.35
C GLY A 120 -10.64 -5.18 -3.73
N VAL A 121 -11.93 -5.18 -4.07
CA VAL A 121 -12.88 -6.22 -3.64
C VAL A 121 -12.47 -7.58 -4.22
N MET A 122 -12.18 -7.66 -5.52
CA MET A 122 -11.77 -8.92 -6.16
C MET A 122 -10.47 -9.47 -5.55
N GLY A 123 -9.47 -8.61 -5.32
CA GLY A 123 -8.23 -9.02 -4.64
C GLY A 123 -8.47 -9.53 -3.22
N SER A 124 -9.38 -8.88 -2.49
CA SER A 124 -9.78 -9.31 -1.15
C SER A 124 -10.54 -10.63 -1.19
N VAL A 125 -11.42 -10.85 -2.18
CA VAL A 125 -12.14 -12.12 -2.35
C VAL A 125 -11.17 -13.27 -2.60
N VAL A 126 -10.10 -13.08 -3.38
CA VAL A 126 -9.06 -14.10 -3.56
C VAL A 126 -8.40 -14.47 -2.23
N MET A 127 -8.26 -13.51 -1.30
CA MET A 127 -7.81 -13.78 0.07
C MET A 127 -8.72 -14.79 0.79
N PHE A 128 -10.03 -14.71 0.54
CA PHE A 128 -11.02 -15.59 1.16
C PHE A 128 -11.19 -16.93 0.46
N THR A 129 -11.24 -16.95 -0.86
CA THR A 129 -11.42 -18.18 -1.63
C THR A 129 -10.15 -19.04 -1.65
N GLY A 130 -8.97 -18.42 -1.59
CA GLY A 130 -7.71 -19.15 -1.45
C GLY A 130 -7.55 -19.90 -0.13
N MET A 131 -8.47 -19.70 0.83
CA MET A 131 -8.50 -20.44 2.10
C MET A 131 -9.26 -21.77 2.06
N SER A 132 -10.11 -22.01 1.06
CA SER A 132 -10.91 -23.24 0.98
C SER A 132 -10.29 -24.25 0.03
#